data_AF-A0A1I2GMW9-F1
#
_entry.id   AF-A0A1I2GMW9-F1
#
_cell.length_a   1.000
_cell.length_b   1.000
_cell.length_c   1.000
_cell.angle_alpha   90.00
_cell.angle_beta   90.00
_cell.angle_gamma   90.00
#
_symmetry.space_group_name_H-M   'P 1'
#
loop_
_entity.id
_entity.type
_entity.pdbx_description
1 polymer ?
#
loop_
_entity_poly.entity_id
_entity_poly.type
_entity_poly.pdbx_seq_one_letter_code
_entity_poly.pdbx_strand_id
1 'polypeptide(L)'
;MTSYFKSLLLLCLLFCVFSCTSQIIIFDVQEKNAPIINDTVFVNLKEYSQDFVYDMKYATNDNFLKAKVYDCAECFLRLKTVKALLEANIKFMKNGYKIKIFDCYRPLDIQKKMWKIVSNPKYVANPAKGSIHNRGGAVDITLVDSKGKELPMGTDFDFFGIEASHNYPNVSAKVEQNRLLLKTIMTSSGFNSFDSEWWHYNLKSGLYDKVSNVKWDCK
;
A
#
# COMPACT_ATOMS: atom_id res chain seq x y z
N MET A 1 35.04 -54.65 -65.17
CA MET A 1 34.39 -55.68 -64.34
C MET A 1 33.78 -54.99 -63.14
N THR A 2 32.43 -55.06 -63.03
CA THR A 2 31.57 -54.89 -61.83
C THR A 2 31.82 -53.66 -60.94
N SER A 3 31.06 -52.54 -60.94
CA SER A 3 29.59 -52.29 -60.87
C SER A 3 28.85 -53.15 -59.86
N TYR A 4 28.34 -52.55 -58.77
CA TYR A 4 27.07 -52.81 -58.04
C TYR A 4 26.95 -51.69 -56.97
N PHE A 5 26.05 -50.72 -57.07
CA PHE A 5 24.59 -50.70 -56.88
C PHE A 5 24.18 -50.02 -55.56
N LYS A 6 23.37 -48.98 -55.76
CA LYS A 6 22.59 -48.19 -54.81
C LYS A 6 21.97 -49.02 -53.67
N SER A 7 21.96 -48.46 -52.45
CA SER A 7 20.71 -48.40 -51.70
C SER A 7 20.66 -47.17 -50.80
N LEU A 8 19.62 -46.38 -51.07
CA LEU A 8 19.15 -45.22 -50.35
C LEU A 8 18.42 -45.74 -49.11
N LEU A 9 18.99 -45.56 -47.91
CA LEU A 9 18.22 -45.80 -46.68
C LEU A 9 17.71 -44.47 -46.13
N LEU A 10 16.39 -44.36 -46.25
CA LEU A 10 15.49 -43.38 -45.69
C LEU A 10 15.71 -43.19 -44.17
N LEU A 11 15.72 -41.93 -43.75
CA LEU A 11 14.83 -41.36 -42.74
C LEU A 11 14.80 -42.01 -41.33
N CYS A 12 15.33 -41.28 -40.35
CA CYS A 12 14.52 -40.72 -39.26
C CYS A 12 15.40 -39.83 -38.37
N LEU A 13 15.41 -38.53 -38.68
CA LEU A 13 15.75 -37.52 -37.69
C LEU A 13 14.70 -37.61 -36.57
N LEU A 14 15.06 -38.18 -35.42
CA LEU A 14 14.30 -37.96 -34.19
C LEU A 14 14.46 -36.49 -33.79
N PHE A 15 13.62 -35.64 -34.39
CA PHE A 15 13.21 -34.40 -33.75
C PHE A 15 12.39 -34.81 -32.53
N CYS A 16 13.02 -34.87 -31.35
CA CYS A 16 12.31 -34.70 -30.11
C CYS A 16 11.80 -33.25 -30.08
N VAL A 17 10.68 -33.02 -30.74
CA VAL A 17 9.82 -31.88 -30.43
C VAL A 17 9.28 -32.19 -29.04
N PHE A 18 9.99 -31.74 -28.01
CA PHE A 18 9.33 -31.48 -26.74
C PHE A 18 8.35 -30.34 -27.03
N SER A 19 7.15 -30.72 -27.48
CA SER A 19 5.98 -29.89 -27.36
C SER A 19 5.80 -29.69 -25.86
N CYS A 20 6.43 -28.65 -25.32
CA CYS A 20 6.03 -28.08 -24.07
C CYS A 20 4.65 -27.49 -24.34
N THR A 21 3.64 -28.35 -24.25
CA THR A 21 2.26 -27.92 -24.09
C THR A 21 2.27 -27.14 -22.79
N SER A 22 2.38 -25.81 -22.91
CA SER A 22 1.94 -24.90 -21.89
C SER A 22 0.51 -25.32 -21.56
N GLN A 23 0.36 -26.07 -20.47
CA GLN A 23 -0.92 -26.19 -19.81
C GLN A 23 -1.19 -24.77 -19.32
N ILE A 24 -1.95 -24.03 -20.13
CA ILE A 24 -2.71 -22.90 -19.66
C ILE A 24 -3.51 -23.47 -18.50
N ILE A 25 -3.04 -23.23 -17.28
CA ILE A 25 -3.87 -23.36 -16.10
C ILE A 25 -4.91 -22.26 -16.28
N ILE A 26 -6.02 -22.63 -16.91
CA ILE A 26 -7.26 -21.89 -16.81
C ILE A 26 -7.58 -21.91 -15.32
N PHE A 27 -7.27 -20.81 -14.63
CA PHE A 27 -7.85 -20.52 -13.33
C PHE A 27 -9.34 -20.30 -13.54
N ASP A 28 -10.08 -21.38 -13.63
CA ASP A 28 -11.53 -21.37 -13.51
C ASP A 28 -11.98 -22.57 -12.69
N VAL A 29 -11.83 -22.45 -11.37
CA VAL A 29 -12.72 -23.07 -10.39
C VAL A 29 -12.87 -22.14 -9.17
N GLN A 30 -14.00 -21.43 -9.17
CA GLN A 30 -14.84 -20.96 -8.05
C GLN A 30 -14.25 -20.12 -6.91
N GLU A 31 -14.89 -18.96 -6.71
CA GLU A 31 -15.69 -18.73 -5.50
C GLU A 31 -17.00 -17.99 -5.85
N LYS A 32 -17.98 -18.71 -6.44
CA LYS A 32 -19.35 -18.17 -6.62
C LYS A 32 -20.18 -18.13 -5.33
N ASN A 33 -19.63 -18.59 -4.20
CA ASN A 33 -20.32 -18.69 -2.90
C ASN A 33 -19.52 -18.08 -1.73
N ALA A 34 -18.46 -17.31 -2.00
CA ALA A 34 -17.85 -16.53 -0.93
C ALA A 34 -18.87 -15.50 -0.41
N PRO A 35 -19.04 -15.33 0.91
CA PRO A 35 -19.90 -14.29 1.42
C PRO A 35 -19.41 -12.95 0.86
N ILE A 36 -20.32 -12.18 0.26
CA ILE A 36 -20.01 -10.83 -0.23
C ILE A 36 -19.64 -10.00 1.00
N ILE A 37 -18.35 -9.83 1.24
CA ILE A 37 -17.86 -8.98 2.33
C ILE A 37 -18.16 -7.54 1.93
N ASN A 38 -18.94 -6.85 2.77
CA ASN A 38 -19.28 -5.46 2.54
C ASN A 38 -18.00 -4.62 2.51
N ASP A 39 -17.88 -3.75 1.51
CA ASP A 39 -16.72 -2.88 1.29
C ASP A 39 -16.36 -1.97 2.49
N THR A 40 -17.29 -1.80 3.42
CA THR A 40 -17.08 -1.04 4.65
C THR A 40 -16.52 -1.86 5.82
N VAL A 41 -16.43 -3.19 5.74
CA VAL A 41 -15.85 -4.04 6.79
C VAL A 41 -14.38 -3.71 6.97
N PHE A 42 -13.92 -3.67 8.23
CA PHE A 42 -12.50 -3.55 8.55
C PHE A 42 -11.80 -4.89 8.35
N VAL A 43 -10.72 -4.88 7.58
CA VAL A 43 -9.89 -6.06 7.29
C VAL A 43 -8.42 -5.69 7.45
N ASN A 44 -7.57 -6.68 7.70
CA ASN A 44 -6.14 -6.47 7.82
C ASN A 44 -5.48 -6.54 6.43
N LEU A 45 -4.68 -5.53 6.08
CA LEU A 45 -3.99 -5.47 4.79
C LEU A 45 -3.09 -6.69 4.52
N LYS A 46 -2.45 -7.24 5.57
CA LYS A 46 -1.56 -8.41 5.47
C LYS A 46 -2.27 -9.67 4.97
N GLU A 47 -3.59 -9.78 5.14
CA GLU A 47 -4.38 -10.92 4.66
C GLU A 47 -4.57 -10.90 3.14
N TYR A 48 -4.35 -9.75 2.49
CA TYR A 48 -4.58 -9.57 1.06
C TYR A 48 -3.29 -9.48 0.23
N SER A 49 -2.17 -9.06 0.82
CA SER A 49 -0.89 -8.99 0.12
C SER A 49 0.30 -8.91 1.08
N GLN A 50 1.38 -9.60 0.69
CA GLN A 50 2.69 -9.54 1.35
C GLN A 50 3.64 -8.51 0.68
N ASP A 51 3.15 -7.74 -0.30
CA ASP A 51 3.95 -6.78 -1.07
C ASP A 51 4.00 -5.38 -0.44
N PHE A 52 3.65 -5.27 0.83
CA PHE A 52 3.76 -4.04 1.61
C PHE A 52 4.87 -4.16 2.65
N VAL A 53 5.57 -3.07 2.89
CA VAL A 53 6.48 -2.94 4.03
C VAL A 53 5.75 -2.23 5.16
N TYR A 54 5.89 -2.72 6.38
CA TYR A 54 5.21 -2.14 7.54
C TYR A 54 6.22 -1.51 8.48
N ASP A 55 6.00 -0.25 8.81
CA ASP A 55 6.73 0.49 9.84
C ASP A 55 5.71 1.31 10.62
N MET A 56 4.84 0.59 11.34
CA MET A 56 3.69 1.17 12.04
C MET A 56 4.18 2.08 13.19
N LYS A 57 4.43 3.35 12.88
CA LYS A 57 5.16 4.30 13.73
C LYS A 57 4.53 4.46 15.11
N TYR A 58 3.21 4.45 15.18
CA TYR A 58 2.45 4.60 16.42
C TYR A 58 2.36 3.33 17.28
N ALA A 59 2.88 2.18 16.79
CA ALA A 59 3.12 0.97 17.57
C ALA A 59 4.53 0.94 18.20
N THR A 60 5.33 2.00 18.00
CA THR A 60 6.67 2.17 18.59
C THR A 60 6.79 3.54 19.26
N ASN A 61 7.97 3.89 19.80
CA ASN A 61 8.26 5.25 20.29
C ASN A 61 8.87 6.17 19.21
N ASP A 62 9.13 5.64 18.01
CA ASP A 62 9.66 6.38 16.87
C ASP A 62 8.55 7.15 16.14
N ASN A 63 8.01 8.17 16.81
CA ASN A 63 7.02 9.08 16.26
C ASN A 63 7.07 10.42 17.02
N PHE A 64 6.34 11.43 16.54
CA PHE A 64 6.34 12.76 17.16
C PHE A 64 5.75 12.80 18.59
N LEU A 65 4.91 11.82 18.96
CA LEU A 65 4.35 11.72 20.31
C LEU A 65 5.39 11.20 21.31
N LYS A 66 6.49 10.61 20.83
CA LYS A 66 7.51 9.91 21.63
C LYS A 66 6.90 8.85 22.56
N ALA A 67 5.80 8.25 22.11
CA ALA A 67 5.03 7.28 22.87
C ALA A 67 4.41 6.23 21.94
N LYS A 68 4.44 4.97 22.39
CA LYS A 68 3.67 3.87 21.81
C LYS A 68 2.20 4.04 22.17
N VAL A 69 1.35 4.25 21.16
CA VAL A 69 -0.10 4.42 21.36
C VAL A 69 -0.93 3.23 20.90
N TYR A 70 -0.47 2.48 19.87
CA TYR A 70 -1.04 1.20 19.46
C TYR A 70 -0.44 0.03 20.23
N ASP A 71 -1.23 -1.02 20.45
CA ASP A 71 -0.77 -2.21 21.16
C ASP A 71 0.13 -3.10 20.28
N CYS A 72 -0.17 -3.19 18.98
CA CYS A 72 0.59 -3.95 17.97
C CYS A 72 0.68 -3.24 16.61
N ALA A 73 1.59 -3.72 15.76
CA ALA A 73 1.90 -3.19 14.43
C ALA A 73 1.02 -3.83 13.34
N GLU A 74 -0.29 -3.54 13.38
CA GLU A 74 -1.26 -3.98 12.38
C GLU A 74 -1.86 -2.82 11.59
N CYS A 75 -2.12 -3.06 10.30
CA CYS A 75 -2.78 -2.10 9.41
C CYS A 75 -4.17 -2.60 9.05
N PHE A 76 -5.16 -2.16 9.81
CA PHE A 76 -6.56 -2.35 9.44
C PHE A 76 -7.04 -1.19 8.56
N LEU A 77 -7.91 -1.49 7.61
CA LEU A 77 -8.54 -0.52 6.72
C LEU A 77 -9.92 -1.05 6.35
N ARG A 78 -10.81 -0.20 5.82
CA ARG A 78 -12.03 -0.71 5.18
C ARG A 78 -11.66 -1.48 3.91
N LEU A 79 -12.38 -2.54 3.58
CA LEU A 79 -12.10 -3.40 2.43
C LEU A 79 -11.97 -2.60 1.11
N LYS A 80 -12.81 -1.59 0.87
CA LYS A 80 -12.65 -0.70 -0.30
C LYS A 80 -11.33 0.06 -0.33
N THR A 81 -10.82 0.48 0.82
CA THR A 81 -9.52 1.16 0.95
C THR A 81 -8.39 0.19 0.68
N VAL A 82 -8.48 -1.06 1.17
CA VAL A 82 -7.52 -2.12 0.85
C VAL A 82 -7.46 -2.38 -0.65
N LYS A 83 -8.61 -2.56 -1.32
CA LYS A 83 -8.68 -2.76 -2.78
C LYS A 83 -7.99 -1.64 -3.55
N ALA A 84 -8.30 -0.38 -3.23
CA ALA A 84 -7.66 0.77 -3.86
C ALA A 84 -6.13 0.84 -3.61
N LEU A 85 -5.70 0.48 -2.40
CA LEU A 85 -4.29 0.48 -2.03
C LEU A 85 -3.51 -0.65 -2.73
N LEU A 86 -4.13 -1.82 -2.93
CA LEU A 86 -3.57 -2.91 -3.73
C LEU A 86 -3.33 -2.47 -5.18
N GLU A 87 -4.33 -1.81 -5.80
CA GLU A 87 -4.19 -1.26 -7.16
C GLU A 87 -3.06 -0.24 -7.26
N ALA A 88 -2.94 0.65 -6.27
CA ALA A 88 -1.83 1.61 -6.19
C ALA A 88 -0.49 0.89 -6.08
N ASN A 89 -0.36 -0.11 -5.19
CA ASN A 89 0.88 -0.86 -4.99
C ASN A 89 1.28 -1.62 -6.25
N ILE A 90 0.34 -2.22 -6.99
CA ILE A 90 0.61 -2.86 -8.28
C ILE A 90 1.23 -1.87 -9.27
N LYS A 91 0.73 -0.64 -9.33
CA LYS A 91 1.30 0.42 -10.19
C LYS A 91 2.70 0.83 -9.72
N PHE A 92 2.95 0.94 -8.42
CA PHE A 92 4.30 1.21 -7.90
C PHE A 92 5.28 0.08 -8.20
N MET A 93 4.84 -1.18 -8.09
CA MET A 93 5.68 -2.35 -8.38
C MET A 93 6.11 -2.41 -9.84
N LYS A 94 5.25 -1.99 -10.78
CA LYS A 94 5.64 -1.81 -12.19
C LYS A 94 6.76 -0.77 -12.40
N ASN A 95 6.92 0.16 -11.45
CA ASN A 95 7.98 1.16 -11.43
C ASN A 95 9.18 0.74 -10.55
N GLY A 96 9.20 -0.50 -10.02
CA GLY A 96 10.28 -1.01 -9.17
C GLY A 96 10.19 -0.60 -7.70
N TYR A 97 9.02 -0.15 -7.24
CA TYR A 97 8.80 0.31 -5.86
C TYR A 97 7.69 -0.46 -5.15
N LYS A 98 7.74 -0.50 -3.82
CA LYS A 98 6.63 -0.98 -2.97
C LYS A 98 6.22 0.10 -1.98
N ILE A 99 4.97 0.07 -1.55
CA ILE A 99 4.47 0.95 -0.49
C ILE A 99 5.03 0.49 0.86
N LYS A 100 5.54 1.46 1.64
CA LYS A 100 5.79 1.32 3.08
C LYS A 100 4.72 2.08 3.86
N ILE A 101 4.12 1.41 4.82
CA ILE A 101 3.00 1.90 5.65
C ILE A 101 3.52 2.45 6.97
N PHE A 102 3.13 3.68 7.32
CA PHE A 102 3.37 4.31 8.62
C PHE A 102 2.14 4.31 9.53
N ASP A 103 0.96 4.59 8.98
CA ASP A 103 -0.32 4.53 9.70
C ASP A 103 -1.50 4.15 8.79
N CYS A 104 -2.55 3.58 9.39
CA CYS A 104 -3.77 3.11 8.72
C CYS A 104 -5.02 3.51 9.53
N TYR A 105 -5.99 2.60 9.72
CA TYR A 105 -7.11 2.83 10.61
C TYR A 105 -6.61 3.13 12.03
N ARG A 106 -7.03 4.28 12.54
CA ARG A 106 -6.78 4.71 13.91
C ARG A 106 -8.10 4.70 14.68
N PRO A 107 -8.32 3.79 15.63
CA PRO A 107 -9.53 3.83 16.46
C PRO A 107 -9.70 5.19 17.16
N LEU A 108 -10.94 5.63 17.37
CA LEU A 108 -11.25 6.93 17.94
C LEU A 108 -10.64 7.14 19.34
N ASP A 109 -10.55 6.10 20.15
CA ASP A 109 -9.90 6.17 21.46
C ASP A 109 -8.38 6.34 21.36
N ILE A 110 -7.72 5.82 20.32
CA ILE A 110 -6.32 6.13 20.03
C ILE A 110 -6.19 7.58 19.61
N GLN A 111 -7.09 8.10 18.77
CA GLN A 111 -7.12 9.53 18.45
C GLN A 111 -7.25 10.39 19.71
N LYS A 112 -8.11 9.99 20.66
CA LYS A 112 -8.24 10.65 21.97
C LYS A 112 -6.96 10.53 22.81
N LYS A 113 -6.28 9.37 22.78
CA LYS A 113 -4.99 9.15 23.46
C LYS A 113 -3.91 10.06 22.87
N MET A 114 -3.79 10.14 21.55
CA MET A 114 -2.88 11.06 20.86
C MET A 114 -3.18 12.52 21.23
N TRP A 115 -4.46 12.92 21.21
CA TRP A 115 -4.89 14.29 21.55
C TRP A 115 -4.57 14.66 23.01
N LYS A 116 -4.62 13.70 23.95
CA LYS A 116 -4.21 13.93 25.34
C LYS A 116 -2.71 14.20 25.47
N ILE A 117 -1.88 13.61 24.60
CA ILE A 117 -0.42 13.82 24.60
C ILE A 117 -0.10 15.13 23.89
N VAL A 118 -0.71 15.36 22.72
CA VAL A 118 -0.54 16.56 21.89
C VAL A 118 -1.91 17.13 21.51
N SER A 119 -2.37 18.13 22.27
CA SER A 119 -3.66 18.81 22.01
C SER A 119 -3.50 19.96 21.02
N ASN A 120 -2.94 19.69 19.84
CA ASN A 120 -2.75 20.67 18.77
C ASN A 120 -3.41 20.20 17.47
N PRO A 121 -4.46 20.90 16.97
CA PRO A 121 -5.18 20.49 15.76
C PRO A 121 -4.36 20.58 14.48
N LYS A 122 -3.19 21.22 14.50
CA LYS A 122 -2.23 21.19 13.39
C LYS A 122 -1.57 19.82 13.23
N TYR A 123 -1.43 19.04 14.31
CA TYR A 123 -0.68 17.79 14.33
C TYR A 123 -1.57 16.56 14.55
N VAL A 124 -2.63 16.73 15.34
CA VAL A 124 -3.57 15.66 15.69
C VAL A 124 -4.97 16.19 15.43
N ALA A 125 -5.76 15.54 14.58
CA ALA A 125 -7.14 15.96 14.36
C ALA A 125 -7.95 15.98 15.68
N ASN A 126 -8.82 16.98 15.87
CA ASN A 126 -9.64 17.05 17.08
C ASN A 126 -10.61 15.85 17.15
N PRO A 127 -10.53 15.00 18.19
CA PRO A 127 -11.33 13.78 18.29
C PRO A 127 -12.85 14.03 18.38
N ALA A 128 -13.31 15.25 18.71
CA ALA A 128 -14.73 15.59 18.68
C ALA A 128 -15.32 15.54 17.25
N LYS A 129 -14.50 15.79 16.23
CA LYS A 129 -14.87 15.67 14.81
C LYS A 129 -14.43 14.33 14.20
N GLY A 130 -13.42 13.70 14.80
CA GLY A 130 -12.72 12.54 14.26
C GLY A 130 -11.81 12.89 13.09
N SER A 131 -11.23 11.87 12.46
CA SER A 131 -10.38 11.97 11.27
C SER A 131 -10.76 10.91 10.25
N ILE A 132 -10.23 11.02 9.03
CA ILE A 132 -10.42 9.99 7.99
C ILE A 132 -9.68 8.69 8.38
N HIS A 133 -8.58 8.78 9.14
CA HIS A 133 -7.99 7.60 9.78
C HIS A 133 -9.00 6.89 10.68
N ASN A 134 -9.83 7.60 11.45
CA ASN A 134 -10.87 6.95 12.28
C ASN A 134 -12.02 6.36 11.45
N ARG A 135 -12.08 6.65 10.16
CA ARG A 135 -13.07 6.11 9.22
C ARG A 135 -12.52 4.92 8.44
N GLY A 136 -11.23 4.56 8.59
CA GLY A 136 -10.59 3.47 7.83
C GLY A 136 -10.36 3.80 6.35
N GLY A 137 -10.38 5.08 6.01
CA GLY A 137 -10.25 5.59 4.64
C GLY A 137 -8.97 6.36 4.39
N ALA A 138 -8.01 6.35 5.31
CA ALA A 138 -6.74 7.07 5.18
C ALA A 138 -5.56 6.16 5.43
N VAL A 139 -4.44 6.49 4.77
CA VAL A 139 -3.14 5.87 4.98
C VAL A 139 -2.06 6.94 5.01
N ASP A 140 -1.04 6.71 5.83
CA ASP A 140 0.21 7.48 5.83
C ASP A 140 1.32 6.57 5.31
N ILE A 141 1.96 6.94 4.20
CA ILE A 141 2.85 6.05 3.43
C ILE A 141 4.10 6.72 2.88
N THR A 142 5.08 5.91 2.53
CA THR A 142 6.18 6.25 1.61
C THR A 142 6.39 5.11 0.60
N LEU A 143 7.41 5.23 -0.25
CA LEU A 143 7.84 4.20 -1.19
C LEU A 143 9.20 3.67 -0.79
N VAL A 144 9.43 2.38 -1.03
CA VAL A 144 10.73 1.72 -0.94
C VAL A 144 11.15 1.11 -2.27
N ASP A 145 12.44 1.06 -2.53
CA ASP A 145 13.01 0.36 -3.69
C ASP A 145 13.05 -1.17 -3.49
N SER A 146 13.59 -1.89 -4.47
CA SER A 146 13.74 -3.36 -4.43
C SER A 146 14.64 -3.88 -3.30
N LYS A 147 15.42 -3.01 -2.66
CA LYS A 147 16.27 -3.32 -1.50
C LYS A 147 15.59 -2.93 -0.18
N GLY A 148 14.35 -2.44 -0.21
CA GLY A 148 13.63 -1.94 0.95
C GLY A 148 14.09 -0.57 1.42
N LYS A 149 14.90 0.15 0.64
CA LYS A 149 15.36 1.50 1.00
C LYS A 149 14.29 2.52 0.66
N GLU A 150 13.95 3.38 1.61
CA GLU A 150 12.99 4.46 1.41
C GLU A 150 13.47 5.47 0.37
N LEU A 151 12.53 5.93 -0.45
CA LEU A 151 12.74 7.01 -1.39
C LEU A 151 12.85 8.33 -0.60
N PRO A 152 13.81 9.21 -0.95
CA PRO A 152 13.90 10.50 -0.28
C PRO A 152 12.67 11.35 -0.59
N MET A 153 11.96 11.76 0.46
CA MET A 153 10.76 12.59 0.38
C MET A 153 10.98 14.02 0.90
N GLY A 154 12.21 14.40 1.23
CA GLY A 154 12.60 15.77 1.61
C GLY A 154 12.43 16.10 3.09
N THR A 155 11.51 15.44 3.78
CA THR A 155 11.35 15.47 5.24
C THR A 155 11.07 14.06 5.72
N ASP A 156 11.25 13.83 7.02
CA ASP A 156 10.76 12.61 7.65
C ASP A 156 9.21 12.62 7.73
N PHE A 157 8.63 11.45 8.00
CA PHE A 157 7.23 11.31 8.40
C PHE A 157 6.96 12.08 9.71
N ASP A 158 5.73 12.60 9.88
CA ASP A 158 5.32 13.47 11.01
C ASP A 158 6.14 14.78 11.15
N PHE A 159 6.80 15.23 10.07
CA PHE A 159 7.38 16.57 10.03
C PHE A 159 6.33 17.63 9.72
N PHE A 160 5.86 18.38 10.71
CA PHE A 160 4.75 19.34 10.56
C PHE A 160 5.15 20.77 10.11
N GLY A 161 6.26 20.89 9.37
CA GLY A 161 6.70 22.13 8.71
C GLY A 161 6.14 22.26 7.29
N ILE A 162 6.29 23.44 6.70
CA ILE A 162 5.81 23.71 5.32
C ILE A 162 6.55 22.85 4.28
N GLU A 163 7.74 22.38 4.63
CA GLU A 163 8.62 21.55 3.81
C GLU A 163 8.02 20.17 3.54
N ALA A 164 7.10 19.70 4.39
CA ALA A 164 6.34 18.46 4.16
C ALA A 164 5.26 18.61 3.07
N SER A 165 4.95 19.82 2.62
CA SER A 165 3.93 20.03 1.61
C SER A 165 4.32 19.43 0.26
N HIS A 166 3.37 18.79 -0.42
CA HIS A 166 3.56 18.30 -1.80
C HIS A 166 4.12 19.36 -2.75
N ASN A 167 3.77 20.63 -2.55
CA ASN A 167 4.10 21.74 -3.44
C ASN A 167 5.21 22.63 -2.90
N TYR A 168 5.97 22.19 -1.88
CA TYR A 168 7.09 22.97 -1.35
C TYR A 168 8.20 23.09 -2.41
N PRO A 169 8.56 24.31 -2.86
CA PRO A 169 9.42 24.50 -4.03
C PRO A 169 10.91 24.24 -3.78
N ASN A 170 11.37 24.30 -2.53
CA ASN A 170 12.81 24.25 -2.20
C ASN A 170 13.25 22.83 -1.80
N VAL A 171 12.97 21.85 -2.66
CA VAL A 171 13.46 20.47 -2.52
C VAL A 171 14.37 20.10 -3.69
N SER A 172 15.14 19.02 -3.54
CA SER A 172 15.90 18.50 -4.68
C SER A 172 14.96 17.96 -5.76
N ALA A 173 15.40 18.00 -7.03
CA ALA A 173 14.62 17.45 -8.15
C ALA A 173 14.24 15.97 -7.94
N LYS A 174 15.08 15.20 -7.23
CA LYS A 174 14.77 13.80 -6.89
C LYS A 174 13.59 13.70 -5.92
N VAL A 175 13.53 14.55 -4.90
CA VAL A 175 12.40 14.60 -3.95
C VAL A 175 11.12 15.02 -4.67
N GLU A 176 11.19 16.04 -5.52
CA GLU A 176 10.04 16.50 -6.32
C GLU A 176 9.48 15.37 -7.19
N GLN A 177 10.35 14.67 -7.93
CA GLN A 177 9.96 13.53 -8.76
C GLN A 177 9.34 12.39 -7.94
N ASN A 178 9.89 12.08 -6.76
CA ASN A 178 9.35 11.04 -5.89
C ASN A 178 7.97 11.41 -5.34
N ARG A 179 7.79 12.66 -4.88
CA ARG A 179 6.49 13.17 -4.42
C ARG A 179 5.46 13.20 -5.54
N LEU A 180 5.86 13.58 -6.75
CA LEU A 180 5.01 13.57 -7.94
C LEU A 180 4.59 12.15 -8.32
N LEU A 181 5.51 11.19 -8.32
CA LEU A 181 5.22 9.78 -8.57
C LEU A 181 4.18 9.25 -7.56
N LEU A 182 4.44 9.48 -6.27
CA LEU A 182 3.56 9.06 -5.17
C LEU A 182 2.16 9.66 -5.35
N LYS A 183 2.06 10.99 -5.50
CA LYS A 183 0.79 11.71 -5.67
C LYS A 183 0.04 11.23 -6.90
N THR A 184 0.73 11.08 -8.04
CA THR A 184 0.11 10.68 -9.31
C THR A 184 -0.51 9.29 -9.22
N ILE A 185 0.24 8.30 -8.71
CA ILE A 185 -0.27 6.93 -8.64
C ILE A 185 -1.40 6.82 -7.60
N MET A 186 -1.24 7.41 -6.42
CA MET A 186 -2.28 7.39 -5.39
C MET A 186 -3.57 8.06 -5.88
N THR A 187 -3.47 9.25 -6.50
CA THR A 187 -4.66 9.95 -7.01
C THR A 187 -5.34 9.23 -8.17
N SER A 188 -4.57 8.59 -9.05
CA SER A 188 -5.10 7.72 -10.12
C SER A 188 -5.76 6.44 -9.59
N SER A 189 -5.53 6.10 -8.32
CA SER A 189 -6.08 4.91 -7.64
C SER A 189 -7.18 5.29 -6.64
N GLY A 190 -7.80 6.46 -6.83
CA GLY A 190 -8.99 6.86 -6.07
C GLY A 190 -8.72 7.62 -4.77
N PHE A 191 -7.47 7.98 -4.48
CA PHE A 191 -7.13 8.78 -3.30
C PHE A 191 -7.10 10.29 -3.61
N ASN A 192 -7.23 11.11 -2.56
CA ASN A 192 -6.89 12.51 -2.52
C ASN A 192 -5.60 12.66 -1.69
N SER A 193 -4.63 13.42 -2.18
CA SER A 193 -3.47 13.83 -1.38
C SER A 193 -3.87 14.89 -0.36
N PHE A 194 -3.16 14.96 0.76
CA PHE A 194 -3.22 16.10 1.66
C PHE A 194 -2.02 17.01 1.42
N ASP A 195 -2.27 18.24 0.98
CA ASP A 195 -1.19 19.05 0.41
C ASP A 195 -0.12 19.47 1.42
N SER A 196 -0.41 19.52 2.73
CA SER A 196 0.58 19.84 3.77
C SER A 196 1.39 18.64 4.27
N GLU A 197 1.02 17.41 3.92
CA GLU A 197 1.64 16.18 4.41
C GLU A 197 1.82 15.21 3.23
N TRP A 198 3.03 15.17 2.64
CA TRP A 198 3.30 14.37 1.44
C TRP A 198 2.97 12.87 1.57
N TRP A 199 2.92 12.36 2.80
CA TRP A 199 2.67 10.96 3.13
C TRP A 199 1.18 10.62 3.23
N HIS A 200 0.29 11.59 3.42
CA HIS A 200 -1.11 11.34 3.81
C HIS A 200 -2.06 11.31 2.62
N TYR A 201 -2.83 10.21 2.53
CA TYR A 201 -3.79 9.98 1.45
C TYR A 201 -5.14 9.51 1.95
N ASN A 202 -6.20 10.15 1.46
CA ASN A 202 -7.60 9.83 1.79
C ASN A 202 -8.29 9.17 0.60
N LEU A 203 -8.86 7.99 0.77
CA LEU A 203 -9.73 7.39 -0.23
C LEU A 203 -10.96 8.28 -0.43
N LYS A 204 -11.23 8.69 -1.67
CA LYS A 204 -12.36 9.57 -2.02
C LYS A 204 -13.69 9.01 -1.53
N SER A 205 -13.93 7.71 -1.73
CA SER A 205 -15.15 7.03 -1.30
C SER A 205 -15.21 6.76 0.21
N GLY A 206 -14.12 6.99 0.95
CA GLY A 206 -14.05 6.85 2.41
C GLY A 206 -14.35 8.13 3.19
N LEU A 207 -14.42 9.29 2.52
CA LEU A 207 -14.59 10.60 3.17
C LEU A 207 -15.89 10.72 3.99
N TYR A 208 -16.94 10.01 3.58
CA TYR A 208 -18.26 10.06 4.19
C TYR A 208 -18.57 8.87 5.09
N ASP A 209 -17.63 7.93 5.25
CA ASP A 209 -17.84 6.80 6.15
C ASP A 209 -17.96 7.27 7.60
N LYS A 210 -18.69 6.49 8.41
CA LYS A 210 -18.82 6.77 9.84
C LYS A 210 -17.47 6.58 10.54
N VAL A 211 -17.21 7.46 11.50
CA VAL A 211 -16.13 7.28 12.48
C VAL A 211 -16.36 5.96 13.22
N SER A 212 -15.29 5.22 13.45
CA SER A 212 -15.30 3.91 14.08
C SER A 212 -14.39 3.87 15.30
N ASN A 213 -14.76 3.04 16.27
CA ASN A 213 -13.90 2.67 17.40
C ASN A 213 -13.74 1.14 17.51
N VAL A 214 -13.89 0.43 16.39
CA VAL A 214 -13.67 -1.01 16.31
C VAL A 214 -12.25 -1.32 16.78
N LYS A 215 -12.14 -2.37 17.58
CA LYS A 215 -10.88 -2.92 18.07
C LYS A 215 -10.60 -4.24 17.37
N TRP A 216 -9.33 -4.59 17.35
CA TRP A 216 -8.86 -5.89 16.89
C TRP A 216 -7.94 -6.46 17.97
N ASP A 217 -7.86 -7.78 17.99
CA ASP A 217 -6.93 -8.47 18.86
C ASP A 217 -5.54 -8.45 18.24
N CYS A 218 -4.56 -8.02 19.03
CA CYS A 218 -3.17 -8.19 18.71
C CYS A 218 -2.82 -9.66 18.94
N LYS A 219 -2.67 -10.41 17.85
CA LYS A 219 -2.20 -11.80 17.88
C LYS A 219 -0.67 -11.86 17.83
#